data_AF-A0A936C3Y0-F1
#
_entry.id   AF-A0A936C3Y0-F1
#
_cell.length_a   1.000
_cell.length_b   1.000
_cell.length_c   1.000
_cell.angle_alpha   90.00
_cell.angle_beta   90.00
_cell.angle_gamma   90.00
#
_symmetry.space_group_name_H-M   'P 1'
#
loop_
_entity.id
_entity.type
_entity.pdbx_description
1 polymer ?
#
loop_
_entity_poly.entity_id
_entity_poly.type
_entity_poly.pdbx_seq_one_letter_code
_entity_poly.pdbx_strand_id
1 'polypeptide(L)'
;MAVATASAAIVAGAVLPACKRGDNPASAPAKSEAKLEDPTEGLRRLVWLRLPDSKNGCPDAFDYFPEGGMRNLWCHLTTFLGLANIERLSGPLWTSGPHSLAKGLQLNDEHSFGHYDPKFVQWLVDHAIPDDRDADFKNKTRVIYDKHFKDLARLYLVALTHIEEKPEFLEGELRYLEAYLARPSVASDGNAMRRPVDRVIPPDALDFDNRYPAAVAFWVRRNADKTAPIFAEGLRRLVRVYDPAAPEWAAAAFKNALAHGSNGAGAGSTADALAGSALGGSGHDAEGMLGAQVGSAAATKIPDGAIDTMIGVAWQRLVDAPFSCPNGFEYKPGGMSVTYCYLKGLLDLSMLTKKLPMPVFLSGPHGSDLNFGSERTFGHYNPAFVRWLIDHALAPGKSDALRAAAQATYDARLRVAARAFYAAHLRLKGDPKFFQAEKAKYLRFLDGATESHPRYDYWDGMPGSAEAQAIGGSATGFWLRRSMDGTDVLFVEGLEKLLSQHDADFLAKAQALGFGGFSDGRLHVDEETPPDDIAPEQQDEDYDAVTDEME
;
A
#
# COMPACT_ATOMS: atom_id res chain seq x y z
N MET A 1 22.58 19.25 19.79
CA MET A 1 23.74 20.17 19.89
C MET A 1 23.58 21.33 18.92
N ALA A 2 24.09 22.50 19.28
CA ALA A 2 23.76 23.80 18.69
C ALA A 2 24.82 24.33 17.68
N VAL A 3 24.31 24.91 16.58
CA VAL A 3 24.71 26.18 15.90
C VAL A 3 26.18 26.36 15.45
N ALA A 4 26.39 26.46 14.12
CA ALA A 4 26.88 27.69 13.45
C ALA A 4 27.03 27.57 11.90
N THR A 5 26.34 28.48 11.17
CA THR A 5 26.70 29.17 9.89
C THR A 5 27.05 28.36 8.62
N ALA A 6 26.61 28.70 7.39
CA ALA A 6 26.46 30.02 6.78
C ALA A 6 25.45 30.06 5.61
N SER A 7 24.90 31.25 5.39
CA SER A 7 24.08 31.65 4.24
C SER A 7 24.89 31.76 2.93
N ALA A 8 24.15 31.68 1.81
CA ALA A 8 24.46 32.12 0.43
C ALA A 8 24.86 31.03 -0.58
N ALA A 9 23.90 30.65 -1.44
CA ALA A 9 23.97 30.82 -2.90
C ALA A 9 22.95 29.91 -3.62
N ILE A 10 21.70 30.34 -3.84
CA ILE A 10 20.87 29.80 -4.93
C ILE A 10 20.04 30.93 -5.58
N VAL A 11 20.74 31.72 -6.40
CA VAL A 11 20.24 32.20 -7.70
C VAL A 11 21.41 32.02 -8.66
N ALA A 12 21.46 30.87 -9.34
CA ALA A 12 22.16 30.58 -10.60
C ALA A 12 22.48 29.08 -10.66
N GLY A 13 21.65 28.29 -11.33
CA GLY A 13 21.96 26.86 -11.48
C GLY A 13 20.87 25.96 -12.06
N ALA A 14 19.97 26.44 -12.92
CA ALA A 14 19.11 25.56 -13.72
C ALA A 14 18.59 26.20 -15.02
N VAL A 15 19.44 26.97 -15.71
CA VAL A 15 19.46 26.99 -17.17
C VAL A 15 20.93 27.02 -17.54
N LEU A 16 21.50 25.89 -17.95
CA LEU A 16 22.79 25.89 -18.64
C LEU A 16 22.71 24.94 -19.84
N PRO A 17 23.18 25.40 -21.00
CA PRO A 17 24.12 24.64 -21.78
C PRO A 17 25.54 25.23 -21.63
N ALA A 18 26.45 24.36 -21.19
CA ALA A 18 27.90 24.25 -21.42
C ALA A 18 28.78 25.48 -21.74
N CYS A 19 29.96 25.55 -21.11
CA CYS A 19 31.25 25.45 -21.83
C CYS A 19 32.49 25.35 -20.92
N LYS A 20 33.47 24.55 -21.39
CA LYS A 20 34.86 24.50 -20.93
C LYS A 20 35.54 25.87 -21.08
N ARG A 21 36.44 26.20 -20.15
CA ARG A 21 37.37 27.33 -20.23
C ARG A 21 38.62 26.93 -21.03
N GLY A 22 38.94 27.70 -22.06
CA GLY A 22 40.18 27.65 -22.81
C GLY A 22 40.06 28.54 -24.05
N ASP A 23 40.54 29.77 -23.90
CA ASP A 23 40.81 30.80 -24.93
C ASP A 23 39.67 31.79 -25.31
N ASN A 24 40.04 33.07 -25.27
CA ASN A 24 39.27 34.29 -25.52
C ASN A 24 40.20 35.23 -26.32
N PRO A 25 39.76 36.30 -27.01
CA PRO A 25 38.46 36.58 -27.65
C PRO A 25 38.60 37.20 -29.07
N ALA A 26 37.52 37.17 -29.86
CA ALA A 26 37.18 38.27 -30.78
C ALA A 26 35.66 38.30 -31.05
N SER A 27 35.01 39.32 -30.47
CA SER A 27 33.73 39.93 -30.86
C SER A 27 32.64 39.05 -31.48
N ALA A 28 31.66 38.65 -30.67
CA ALA A 28 30.33 38.29 -31.15
C ALA A 28 29.28 39.23 -30.52
N PRO A 29 28.23 39.62 -31.26
CA PRO A 29 27.25 40.62 -30.82
C PRO A 29 26.40 40.07 -29.67
N ALA A 30 26.10 40.93 -28.70
CA ALA A 30 25.23 40.64 -27.57
C ALA A 30 23.89 40.10 -28.05
N LYS A 31 23.66 38.80 -27.84
CA LYS A 31 22.34 38.18 -27.99
C LYS A 31 21.43 38.79 -26.92
N SER A 32 20.25 39.22 -27.35
CA SER A 32 19.17 39.75 -26.53
C SER A 32 19.03 39.01 -25.21
N GLU A 33 19.01 39.74 -24.10
CA GLU A 33 18.64 39.24 -22.78
C GLU A 33 17.30 38.51 -22.89
N ALA A 34 17.34 37.18 -22.88
CA ALA A 34 16.13 36.37 -22.80
C ALA A 34 15.45 36.73 -21.48
N LYS A 35 14.26 37.31 -21.58
CA LYS A 35 13.40 37.65 -20.45
C LYS A 35 13.34 36.43 -19.53
N LEU A 36 13.87 36.53 -18.31
CA LEU A 36 13.82 35.43 -17.34
C LEU A 36 12.36 34.97 -17.25
N GLU A 37 12.13 33.70 -17.58
CA GLU A 37 10.83 33.07 -17.36
C GLU A 37 10.45 33.20 -15.89
N ASP A 38 9.15 33.37 -15.61
CA ASP A 38 8.62 33.39 -14.25
C ASP A 38 9.15 32.16 -13.50
N PRO A 39 9.92 32.32 -12.42
CA PRO A 39 10.52 31.18 -11.69
C PRO A 39 9.46 30.19 -11.22
N THR A 40 8.22 30.64 -11.04
CA THR A 40 7.08 29.81 -10.68
C THR A 40 6.65 28.89 -11.83
N GLU A 41 6.67 29.38 -13.07
CA GLU A 41 6.33 28.62 -14.26
C GLU A 41 7.33 27.48 -14.51
N GLY A 42 8.63 27.80 -14.43
CA GLY A 42 9.69 26.80 -14.59
C GLY A 42 9.59 25.70 -13.54
N LEU A 43 9.30 26.08 -12.29
CA LEU A 43 9.10 25.13 -11.21
C LEU A 43 7.85 24.25 -11.42
N ARG A 44 6.73 24.84 -11.81
CA ARG A 44 5.50 24.09 -12.14
C ARG A 44 5.78 23.02 -13.19
N ARG A 45 6.46 23.38 -14.28
CA ARG A 45 6.82 22.44 -15.36
C ARG A 45 7.73 21.32 -14.86
N LEU A 46 8.74 21.66 -14.06
CA LEU A 46 9.66 20.70 -13.48
C LEU A 46 8.91 19.67 -12.64
N VAL A 47 8.08 20.12 -11.69
CA VAL A 47 7.34 19.25 -10.78
C VAL A 47 6.46 18.28 -11.54
N TRP A 48 5.64 18.78 -12.47
CA TRP A 48 4.74 17.92 -13.23
C TRP A 48 5.50 16.91 -14.07
N LEU A 49 6.50 17.34 -14.86
CA LEU A 49 7.19 16.44 -15.79
C LEU A 49 8.12 15.43 -15.08
N ARG A 50 8.58 15.75 -13.86
CA ARG A 50 9.51 14.90 -13.11
C ARG A 50 8.86 14.13 -11.98
N LEU A 51 7.57 14.34 -11.68
CA LEU A 51 6.88 13.58 -10.64
C LEU A 51 7.03 12.06 -10.77
N PRO A 52 6.98 11.45 -11.97
CA PRO A 52 7.22 10.00 -12.11
C PRO A 52 8.61 9.53 -11.64
N ASP A 53 9.60 10.43 -11.62
CA ASP A 53 10.98 10.17 -11.21
C ASP A 53 11.26 10.56 -9.75
N SER A 54 10.24 11.01 -9.02
CA SER A 54 10.38 11.42 -7.62
C SER A 54 10.65 10.24 -6.69
N LYS A 55 11.27 10.54 -5.55
CA LYS A 55 11.49 9.59 -4.47
C LYS A 55 10.68 10.04 -3.26
N ASN A 56 10.33 9.09 -2.40
CA ASN A 56 9.75 9.40 -1.11
C ASN A 56 10.76 10.20 -0.25
N GLY A 57 10.48 11.48 -0.01
CA GLY A 57 11.31 12.34 0.86
C GLY A 57 10.83 12.39 2.31
N CYS A 58 9.88 11.53 2.71
CA CYS A 58 9.44 11.38 4.08
C CYS A 58 10.01 10.07 4.67
N PRO A 59 11.05 10.12 5.52
CA PRO A 59 11.72 8.92 6.01
C PRO A 59 10.78 8.00 6.82
N ASP A 60 9.84 8.58 7.55
CA ASP A 60 8.93 7.85 8.45
C ASP A 60 7.60 7.46 7.78
N ALA A 61 7.46 7.65 6.47
CA ALA A 61 6.23 7.32 5.76
C ALA A 61 6.46 6.14 4.82
N PHE A 62 5.57 5.15 4.88
CA PHE A 62 5.48 4.11 3.85
C PHE A 62 5.22 4.75 2.50
N ASP A 63 6.02 4.35 1.49
CA ASP A 63 5.87 4.80 0.11
C ASP A 63 4.78 3.99 -0.59
N TYR A 64 3.57 4.52 -0.58
CA TYR A 64 2.43 3.98 -1.31
C TYR A 64 2.19 4.76 -2.61
N PHE A 65 3.14 5.54 -3.11
CA PHE A 65 2.90 6.38 -4.28
C PHE A 65 2.66 5.54 -5.55
N PRO A 66 1.62 5.86 -6.37
CA PRO A 66 0.71 7.02 -6.26
C PRO A 66 -0.56 6.80 -5.43
N GLU A 67 -0.80 5.61 -4.91
CA GLU A 67 -2.06 5.21 -4.27
C GLU A 67 -2.24 5.72 -2.84
N GLY A 68 -1.16 6.16 -2.18
CA GLY A 68 -1.08 6.54 -0.76
C GLY A 68 -1.73 7.84 -0.31
N GLY A 69 -2.56 8.46 -1.14
CA GLY A 69 -3.25 9.72 -0.85
C GLY A 69 -2.33 10.96 -0.79
N MET A 70 -2.87 12.06 -0.23
CA MET A 70 -2.20 13.37 -0.25
C MET A 70 -0.86 13.41 0.51
N ARG A 71 -0.71 12.63 1.59
CA ARG A 71 0.56 12.56 2.33
C ARG A 71 1.67 11.97 1.47
N ASN A 72 1.41 10.85 0.80
CA ASN A 72 2.37 10.22 -0.11
C ASN A 72 2.71 11.14 -1.29
N LEU A 73 1.69 11.76 -1.91
CA LEU A 73 1.92 12.75 -2.95
C LEU A 73 2.84 13.88 -2.46
N TRP A 74 2.58 14.43 -1.28
CA TRP A 74 3.45 15.44 -0.67
C TRP A 74 4.88 14.95 -0.50
N CYS A 75 5.06 13.74 0.05
CA CYS A 75 6.38 13.16 0.26
C CYS A 75 7.19 13.04 -1.04
N HIS A 76 6.54 12.75 -2.16
CA HIS A 76 7.17 12.75 -3.48
C HIS A 76 7.48 14.16 -4.00
N LEU A 77 6.56 15.11 -3.78
CA LEU A 77 6.78 16.52 -4.16
C LEU A 77 7.99 17.13 -3.44
N THR A 78 8.33 16.67 -2.23
CA THR A 78 9.53 17.15 -1.51
C THR A 78 10.84 16.89 -2.25
N THR A 79 10.88 15.95 -3.21
CA THR A 79 12.03 15.75 -4.12
C THR A 79 12.38 17.03 -4.88
N PHE A 80 11.38 17.84 -5.22
CA PHE A 80 11.55 19.07 -6.02
C PHE A 80 11.36 20.33 -5.18
N LEU A 81 10.56 20.25 -4.10
CA LEU A 81 10.06 21.40 -3.38
C LEU A 81 10.08 21.22 -1.87
N GLY A 82 11.04 21.87 -1.21
CA GLY A 82 11.02 22.05 0.24
C GLY A 82 10.08 23.19 0.67
N LEU A 83 9.55 23.12 1.89
CA LEU A 83 8.63 24.11 2.47
C LEU A 83 9.18 25.55 2.41
N ALA A 84 10.46 25.74 2.71
CA ALA A 84 11.11 27.06 2.67
C ALA A 84 11.12 27.66 1.26
N ASN A 85 11.26 26.82 0.23
CA ASN A 85 11.20 27.29 -1.16
C ASN A 85 9.79 27.69 -1.56
N ILE A 86 8.77 26.95 -1.10
CA ILE A 86 7.37 27.29 -1.35
C ILE A 86 7.04 28.61 -0.66
N GLU A 87 7.35 28.75 0.64
CA GLU A 87 7.04 29.96 1.41
C GLU A 87 7.70 31.21 0.82
N ARG A 88 8.94 31.08 0.31
CA ARG A 88 9.63 32.17 -0.38
C ARG A 88 8.91 32.63 -1.65
N LEU A 89 8.24 31.72 -2.37
CA LEU A 89 7.53 32.02 -3.61
C LEU A 89 6.10 32.51 -3.36
N SER A 90 5.43 31.97 -2.35
CA SER A 90 4.01 32.20 -2.09
C SER A 90 3.70 33.18 -0.96
N GLY A 91 4.70 33.51 -0.14
CA GLY A 91 4.46 34.06 1.20
C GLY A 91 4.10 32.97 2.22
N PRO A 92 3.72 33.37 3.45
CA PRO A 92 3.47 32.47 4.58
C PRO A 92 2.53 31.32 4.20
N LEU A 93 2.90 30.09 4.56
CA LEU A 93 2.07 28.91 4.26
C LEU A 93 0.90 28.76 5.23
N TRP A 94 1.11 29.12 6.50
CA TRP A 94 0.14 28.96 7.57
C TRP A 94 -0.08 30.27 8.34
N THR A 95 -1.30 30.46 8.82
CA THR A 95 -1.67 31.54 9.74
C THR A 95 -1.57 31.11 11.20
N SER A 96 -1.76 29.81 11.49
CA SER A 96 -1.62 29.21 12.81
C SER A 96 -1.51 27.68 12.71
N GLY A 97 -1.34 27.02 13.86
CA GLY A 97 -1.22 25.56 13.97
C GLY A 97 0.20 25.10 14.30
N PRO A 98 0.47 23.79 14.21
CA PRO A 98 1.71 23.20 14.71
C PRO A 98 2.85 23.26 13.67
N HIS A 99 2.55 23.56 12.42
CA HIS A 99 3.53 23.60 11.33
C HIS A 99 4.34 24.90 11.33
N SER A 100 5.63 24.80 10.99
CA SER A 100 6.48 25.97 10.77
C SER A 100 7.67 25.58 9.90
N LEU A 101 8.37 26.56 9.30
CA LEU A 101 9.62 26.27 8.59
C LEU A 101 10.69 25.64 9.49
N ALA A 102 10.74 26.05 10.76
CA ALA A 102 11.72 25.55 11.72
C ALA A 102 11.45 24.11 12.16
N LYS A 103 10.18 23.74 12.31
CA LYS A 103 9.75 22.41 12.78
C LYS A 103 9.31 21.47 11.66
N GLY A 104 9.20 21.95 10.42
CA GLY A 104 8.60 21.22 9.32
C GLY A 104 7.10 20.93 9.52
N LEU A 105 6.62 19.88 8.85
CA LEU A 105 5.26 19.39 9.02
C LEU A 105 5.16 18.55 10.30
N GLN A 106 4.26 18.94 11.17
CA GLN A 106 3.93 18.23 12.42
C GLN A 106 2.70 17.35 12.17
N LEU A 107 2.91 16.18 11.58
CA LEU A 107 1.83 15.29 11.13
C LEU A 107 1.19 14.46 12.25
N ASN A 108 1.86 14.38 13.41
CA ASN A 108 1.42 13.59 14.56
C ASN A 108 0.80 14.45 15.66
N ASP A 109 0.57 15.74 15.41
CA ASP A 109 -0.15 16.58 16.37
C ASP A 109 -1.63 16.20 16.36
N GLU A 110 -2.08 15.57 17.44
CA GLU A 110 -3.44 15.07 17.58
C GLU A 110 -4.44 16.19 17.93
N HIS A 111 -3.99 17.30 18.49
CA HIS A 111 -4.85 18.37 19.05
C HIS A 111 -4.64 19.72 18.36
N SER A 112 -3.91 19.74 17.26
CA SER A 112 -3.73 20.92 16.42
C SER A 112 -3.60 20.52 14.96
N PHE A 113 -3.95 21.42 14.06
CA PHE A 113 -3.72 21.24 12.63
C PHE A 113 -3.28 22.56 12.00
N GLY A 114 -2.55 22.50 10.89
CA GLY A 114 -2.12 23.71 10.19
C GLY A 114 -3.31 24.44 9.58
N HIS A 115 -3.50 25.71 9.94
CA HIS A 115 -4.45 26.62 9.32
C HIS A 115 -3.73 27.35 8.19
N TYR A 116 -4.12 27.10 6.94
CA TYR A 116 -3.43 27.71 5.80
C TYR A 116 -3.64 29.23 5.74
N ASP A 117 -2.69 29.95 5.17
CA ASP A 117 -2.92 31.31 4.70
C ASP A 117 -3.76 31.26 3.40
N PRO A 118 -4.93 31.91 3.34
CA PRO A 118 -5.74 31.96 2.11
C PRO A 118 -4.97 32.47 0.88
N LYS A 119 -3.99 33.37 1.05
CA LYS A 119 -3.15 33.86 -0.05
C LYS A 119 -2.23 32.78 -0.60
N PHE A 120 -1.69 31.94 0.28
CA PHE A 120 -0.90 30.78 -0.15
C PHE A 120 -1.77 29.79 -0.93
N VAL A 121 -2.98 29.51 -0.44
CA VAL A 121 -3.91 28.60 -1.14
C VAL A 121 -4.29 29.17 -2.51
N GLN A 122 -4.56 30.49 -2.60
CA GLN A 122 -4.82 31.14 -3.89
C GLN A 122 -3.61 31.04 -4.82
N TRP A 123 -2.41 31.26 -4.30
CA TRP A 123 -1.17 31.09 -5.06
C TRP A 123 -1.04 29.66 -5.62
N LEU A 124 -1.41 28.62 -4.85
CA LEU A 124 -1.45 27.24 -5.37
C LEU A 124 -2.46 27.09 -6.53
N VAL A 125 -3.65 27.66 -6.41
CA VAL A 125 -4.68 27.61 -7.47
C VAL A 125 -4.19 28.28 -8.75
N ASP A 126 -3.47 29.39 -8.61
CA ASP A 126 -2.99 30.19 -9.74
C ASP A 126 -1.77 29.56 -10.42
N HIS A 127 -0.93 28.88 -9.65
CA HIS A 127 0.42 28.49 -10.10
C HIS A 127 0.73 26.99 -10.08
N ALA A 128 0.02 26.15 -9.33
CA ALA A 128 0.33 24.72 -9.28
C ALA A 128 -0.33 23.93 -10.42
N ILE A 129 -1.47 24.41 -10.92
CA ILE A 129 -2.27 23.72 -11.93
C ILE A 129 -1.81 24.14 -13.33
N PRO A 130 -1.55 23.19 -14.24
CA PRO A 130 -1.23 23.49 -15.63
C PRO A 130 -2.34 24.32 -16.27
N ASP A 131 -1.92 25.35 -16.98
CA ASP A 131 -2.83 26.27 -17.67
C ASP A 131 -3.47 25.58 -18.89
N ASP A 132 -4.73 25.91 -19.18
CA ASP A 132 -5.42 25.40 -20.38
C ASP A 132 -4.88 26.02 -21.68
N ARG A 133 -4.12 27.12 -21.57
CA ARG A 133 -3.50 27.83 -22.70
C ARG A 133 -2.30 27.11 -23.31
N ASP A 134 -1.61 26.22 -22.59
CA ASP A 134 -0.48 25.43 -23.13
C ASP A 134 -0.91 23.99 -23.44
N ALA A 135 -1.42 23.79 -24.66
CA ALA A 135 -1.90 22.50 -25.12
C ALA A 135 -0.80 21.43 -25.13
N ASP A 136 0.45 21.79 -25.47
CA ASP A 136 1.57 20.84 -25.52
C ASP A 136 1.95 20.36 -24.12
N PHE A 137 2.06 21.29 -23.17
CA PHE A 137 2.32 20.95 -21.78
C PHE A 137 1.19 20.13 -21.17
N LYS A 138 -0.07 20.53 -21.41
CA LYS A 138 -1.27 19.77 -21.00
C LYS A 138 -1.25 18.33 -21.55
N ASN A 139 -0.91 18.15 -22.83
CA ASN A 139 -0.85 16.82 -23.44
C ASN A 139 0.24 15.94 -22.81
N LYS A 140 1.43 16.50 -22.55
CA LYS A 140 2.54 15.77 -21.90
C LYS A 140 2.20 15.37 -20.46
N THR A 141 1.52 16.24 -19.74
CA THR A 141 1.18 16.04 -18.33
C THR A 141 -0.11 15.26 -18.12
N ARG A 142 -0.91 15.00 -19.16
CA ARG A 142 -2.12 14.17 -19.07
C ARG A 142 -1.84 12.76 -18.57
N VAL A 143 -0.80 12.11 -19.08
CA VAL A 143 -0.41 10.76 -18.64
C VAL A 143 -0.03 10.76 -17.15
N ILE A 144 0.59 11.85 -16.69
CA ILE A 144 0.99 12.02 -15.28
C ILE A 144 -0.24 12.24 -14.42
N TYR A 145 -1.19 13.07 -14.86
CA TYR A 145 -2.48 13.24 -14.20
C TYR A 145 -3.23 11.91 -14.08
N ASP A 146 -3.42 11.21 -15.20
CA ASP A 146 -4.19 9.96 -15.26
C ASP A 146 -3.59 8.89 -14.33
N LYS A 147 -2.26 8.83 -14.24
CA LYS A 147 -1.55 7.85 -13.40
C LYS A 147 -1.43 8.24 -11.93
N HIS A 148 -1.21 9.52 -11.62
CA HIS A 148 -0.79 9.93 -10.26
C HIS A 148 -1.79 10.81 -9.52
N PHE A 149 -2.75 11.44 -10.22
CA PHE A 149 -3.66 12.41 -9.62
C PHE A 149 -5.13 12.08 -9.78
N LYS A 150 -5.53 11.39 -10.86
CA LYS A 150 -6.94 11.22 -11.24
C LYS A 150 -7.79 10.66 -10.12
N ASP A 151 -7.37 9.53 -9.53
CA ASP A 151 -8.14 8.88 -8.48
C ASP A 151 -8.24 9.74 -7.22
N LEU A 152 -7.13 10.40 -6.85
CA LEU A 152 -7.10 11.29 -5.69
C LEU A 152 -7.96 12.55 -5.91
N ALA A 153 -7.93 13.14 -7.10
CA ALA A 153 -8.74 14.30 -7.46
C ALA A 153 -10.23 13.95 -7.46
N ARG A 154 -10.60 12.82 -8.07
CA ARG A 154 -11.97 12.28 -8.07
C ARG A 154 -12.46 12.00 -6.65
N LEU A 155 -11.62 11.37 -5.83
CA LEU A 155 -11.93 11.09 -4.43
C LEU A 155 -12.25 12.37 -3.64
N TYR A 156 -11.38 13.37 -3.74
CA TYR A 156 -11.58 14.64 -3.06
C TYR A 156 -12.81 15.39 -3.60
N LEU A 157 -13.15 15.21 -4.87
CA LEU A 157 -14.35 15.80 -5.47
C LEU A 157 -15.62 15.14 -4.93
N VAL A 158 -15.64 13.81 -4.76
CA VAL A 158 -16.76 13.10 -4.11
C VAL A 158 -16.92 13.57 -2.66
N ALA A 159 -15.83 13.70 -1.91
CA ALA A 159 -15.88 14.21 -0.54
C ALA A 159 -16.38 15.67 -0.46
N LEU A 160 -15.97 16.51 -1.42
CA LEU A 160 -16.47 17.88 -1.55
C LEU A 160 -17.96 17.91 -1.85
N THR A 161 -18.41 17.13 -2.85
CA THR A 161 -19.83 17.03 -3.21
C THR A 161 -20.67 16.57 -2.03
N HIS A 162 -20.21 15.58 -1.26
CA HIS A 162 -20.89 15.15 -0.05
C HIS A 162 -21.10 16.32 0.93
N ILE A 163 -20.03 17.05 1.25
CA ILE A 163 -20.09 18.18 2.19
C ILE A 163 -20.99 19.31 1.68
N GLU A 164 -20.98 19.58 0.37
CA GLU A 164 -21.83 20.61 -0.26
C GLU A 164 -23.31 20.20 -0.30
N GLU A 165 -23.62 18.92 -0.51
CA GLU A 165 -24.99 18.41 -0.53
C GLU A 165 -25.56 18.13 0.87
N LYS A 166 -24.71 18.07 1.91
CA LYS A 166 -25.08 17.75 3.30
C LYS A 166 -24.52 18.80 4.29
N PRO A 167 -25.02 20.05 4.26
CA PRO A 167 -24.54 21.09 5.18
C PRO A 167 -24.70 20.72 6.66
N GLU A 168 -25.75 19.98 7.03
CA GLU A 168 -25.98 19.50 8.40
C GLU A 168 -24.91 18.51 8.87
N PHE A 169 -24.37 17.70 7.95
CA PHE A 169 -23.24 16.82 8.21
C PHE A 169 -21.98 17.64 8.49
N LEU A 170 -21.65 18.59 7.62
CA LEU A 170 -20.50 19.48 7.81
C LEU A 170 -20.57 20.22 9.16
N GLU A 171 -21.73 20.77 9.51
CA GLU A 171 -21.92 21.44 10.80
C GLU A 171 -21.69 20.48 11.99
N GLY A 172 -22.14 19.23 11.87
CA GLY A 172 -21.87 18.17 12.85
C GLY A 172 -20.38 17.89 13.01
N GLU A 173 -19.68 17.72 11.89
CA GLU A 173 -18.24 17.47 11.86
C GLU A 173 -17.42 18.65 12.40
N LEU A 174 -17.81 19.88 12.10
CA LEU A 174 -17.15 21.08 12.64
C LEU A 174 -17.32 21.18 14.15
N ARG A 175 -18.53 20.93 14.69
CA ARG A 175 -18.77 20.88 16.14
C ARG A 175 -17.97 19.76 16.80
N TYR A 176 -17.88 18.60 16.15
CA TYR A 176 -17.08 17.48 16.63
C TYR A 176 -15.60 17.85 16.68
N LEU A 177 -15.05 18.42 15.60
CA LEU A 177 -13.68 18.88 15.51
C LEU A 177 -13.35 19.91 16.59
N GLU A 178 -14.20 20.93 16.79
CA GLU A 178 -14.02 21.93 17.83
C GLU A 178 -14.00 21.30 19.23
N ALA A 179 -14.98 20.42 19.53
CA ALA A 179 -15.04 19.72 20.81
C ALA A 179 -13.85 18.78 21.03
N TYR A 180 -13.32 18.17 19.96
CA TYR A 180 -12.17 17.30 20.00
C TYR A 180 -10.87 18.07 20.28
N LEU A 181 -10.64 19.19 19.59
CA LEU A 181 -9.48 20.05 19.81
C LEU A 181 -9.48 20.71 21.20
N ALA A 182 -10.66 20.90 21.80
CA ALA A 182 -10.80 21.42 23.16
C ALA A 182 -10.49 20.40 24.29
N ARG A 183 -10.25 19.12 23.98
CA ARG A 183 -10.04 18.04 24.98
C ARG A 183 -8.59 17.54 24.98
N PRO A 184 -7.74 18.01 25.90
CA PRO A 184 -6.33 17.64 25.94
C PRO A 184 -6.01 16.26 26.57
N SER A 185 -7.00 15.44 27.00
CA SER A 185 -6.70 14.27 27.87
C SER A 185 -7.50 12.98 27.63
N VAL A 186 -8.33 12.87 26.59
CA VAL A 186 -8.95 11.57 26.28
C VAL A 186 -7.99 10.80 25.39
N ALA A 187 -7.33 9.79 25.97
CA ALA A 187 -6.31 8.96 25.34
C ALA A 187 -6.61 8.64 23.86
N SER A 188 -5.72 9.11 22.99
CA SER A 188 -5.15 8.51 21.77
C SER A 188 -5.88 7.35 21.07
N ASP A 189 -7.21 7.38 20.97
CA ASP A 189 -7.88 6.67 19.90
C ASP A 189 -7.54 7.44 18.63
N GLY A 190 -6.40 7.14 18.00
CA GLY A 190 -5.93 7.75 16.74
C GLY A 190 -6.93 7.61 15.57
N ASN A 191 -8.07 6.97 15.81
CA ASN A 191 -9.25 6.85 14.97
C ASN A 191 -10.35 7.89 15.29
N ALA A 192 -10.16 8.84 16.21
CA ALA A 192 -11.22 9.77 16.63
C ALA A 192 -11.78 10.58 15.45
N MET A 193 -10.93 11.02 14.53
CA MET A 193 -11.36 11.67 13.28
C MET A 193 -11.86 10.70 12.19
N ARG A 194 -11.72 9.37 12.36
CA ARG A 194 -12.28 8.37 11.42
C ARG A 194 -13.73 8.02 11.72
N ARG A 195 -14.11 7.95 13.01
CA ARG A 195 -15.43 7.50 13.47
C ARG A 195 -16.66 8.22 12.87
N PRO A 196 -16.61 9.50 12.49
CA PRO A 196 -17.80 10.15 11.94
C PRO A 196 -18.09 9.78 10.47
N VAL A 197 -17.06 9.44 9.69
CA VAL A 197 -17.20 9.19 8.24
C VAL A 197 -17.83 7.82 7.96
N ASP A 198 -17.51 6.82 8.79
CA ASP A 198 -18.04 5.45 8.68
C ASP A 198 -19.57 5.37 8.82
N ARG A 199 -20.23 6.45 9.30
CA ARG A 199 -21.68 6.50 9.52
C ARG A 199 -22.50 6.92 8.30
N VAL A 200 -21.89 7.50 7.27
CA VAL A 200 -22.63 8.14 6.18
C VAL A 200 -22.42 7.46 4.83
N ILE A 201 -21.22 6.94 4.58
CA ILE A 201 -20.95 6.13 3.40
C ILE A 201 -20.38 4.80 3.88
N PRO A 202 -21.03 3.67 3.56
CA PRO A 202 -20.48 2.35 3.84
C PRO A 202 -19.07 2.25 3.23
N PRO A 203 -18.06 1.77 3.97
CA PRO A 203 -16.68 1.65 3.47
C PRO A 203 -16.55 0.81 2.17
N ASP A 204 -17.56 -0.02 1.86
CA ASP A 204 -17.65 -0.86 0.67
C ASP A 204 -18.38 -0.19 -0.52
N ALA A 205 -19.10 0.91 -0.30
CA ALA A 205 -19.84 1.60 -1.37
C ALA A 205 -18.93 2.39 -2.32
N LEU A 206 -17.75 2.76 -1.83
CA LEU A 206 -16.69 3.39 -2.59
C LEU A 206 -15.43 2.54 -2.39
N ASP A 207 -14.79 2.08 -3.46
CA ASP A 207 -13.50 1.35 -3.42
C ASP A 207 -12.31 2.26 -2.99
N PHE A 208 -12.64 3.28 -2.20
CA PHE A 208 -11.74 4.24 -1.62
C PHE A 208 -11.64 3.88 -0.14
N ASP A 209 -10.65 3.06 0.20
CA ASP A 209 -10.17 2.68 1.55
C ASP A 209 -10.09 3.87 2.55
N ASN A 210 -9.21 3.83 3.55
CA ASN A 210 -8.90 4.92 4.49
C ASN A 210 -8.65 6.32 3.87
N ARG A 211 -8.59 6.42 2.54
CA ARG A 211 -8.47 7.64 1.74
C ARG A 211 -9.75 8.50 1.76
N TYR A 212 -10.95 7.91 1.72
CA TYR A 212 -12.19 8.71 1.74
C TYR A 212 -12.40 9.45 3.07
N PRO A 213 -12.26 8.81 4.24
CA PRO A 213 -12.27 9.52 5.52
C PRO A 213 -11.21 10.62 5.62
N ALA A 214 -10.01 10.39 5.07
CA ALA A 214 -8.96 11.41 5.01
C ALA A 214 -9.36 12.62 4.13
N ALA A 215 -10.05 12.39 3.00
CA ALA A 215 -10.56 13.45 2.15
C ALA A 215 -11.68 14.26 2.81
N VAL A 216 -12.61 13.60 3.52
CA VAL A 216 -13.64 14.29 4.32
C VAL A 216 -13.01 15.13 5.43
N ALA A 217 -12.11 14.54 6.22
CA ALA A 217 -11.40 15.24 7.29
C ALA A 217 -10.59 16.44 6.77
N PHE A 218 -10.01 16.34 5.57
CA PHE A 218 -9.39 17.48 4.91
C PHE A 218 -10.41 18.62 4.71
N TRP A 219 -11.55 18.36 4.08
CA TRP A 219 -12.54 19.40 3.80
C TRP A 219 -13.14 20.01 5.08
N VAL A 220 -13.35 19.22 6.13
CA VAL A 220 -13.80 19.74 7.45
C VAL A 220 -12.78 20.74 8.01
N ARG A 221 -11.48 20.38 8.02
CA ARG A 221 -10.40 21.28 8.49
C ARG A 221 -10.30 22.56 7.64
N ARG A 222 -10.50 22.44 6.33
CA ARG A 222 -10.49 23.60 5.41
C ARG A 222 -11.72 24.50 5.56
N ASN A 223 -12.85 23.95 5.98
CA ASN A 223 -14.00 24.79 6.36
C ASN A 223 -13.73 25.52 7.69
N ALA A 224 -13.09 24.84 8.66
CA ALA A 224 -12.71 25.45 9.94
C ALA A 224 -11.72 26.63 9.78
N ASP A 225 -10.75 26.54 8.86
CA ASP A 225 -9.81 27.63 8.56
C ASP A 225 -10.26 28.57 7.41
N LYS A 226 -11.48 28.38 6.89
CA LYS A 226 -12.09 29.17 5.80
C LYS A 226 -11.37 29.12 4.45
N THR A 227 -10.47 28.16 4.24
CA THR A 227 -9.78 27.98 2.94
C THR A 227 -10.47 26.98 2.00
N ALA A 228 -11.52 26.28 2.46
CA ALA A 228 -12.25 25.30 1.65
C ALA A 228 -12.72 25.83 0.28
N PRO A 229 -13.32 27.03 0.15
CA PRO A 229 -13.76 27.53 -1.16
C PRO A 229 -12.62 27.68 -2.17
N ILE A 230 -11.44 28.10 -1.73
CA ILE A 230 -10.27 28.30 -2.60
C ILE A 230 -9.68 26.95 -3.03
N PHE A 231 -9.58 25.98 -2.11
CA PHE A 231 -9.20 24.61 -2.48
C PHE A 231 -10.21 23.97 -3.45
N ALA A 232 -11.52 24.19 -3.25
CA ALA A 232 -12.56 23.71 -4.14
C ALA A 232 -12.44 24.30 -5.56
N GLU A 233 -12.09 25.59 -5.67
CA GLU A 233 -11.76 26.22 -6.95
C GLU A 233 -10.58 25.53 -7.64
N GLY A 234 -9.48 25.32 -6.91
CA GLY A 234 -8.30 24.61 -7.42
C GLY A 234 -8.62 23.21 -7.91
N LEU A 235 -9.33 22.41 -7.11
CA LEU A 235 -9.72 21.06 -7.49
C LEU A 235 -10.60 21.06 -8.74
N ARG A 236 -11.61 21.93 -8.79
CA ARG A 236 -12.50 22.09 -9.96
C ARG A 236 -11.72 22.52 -11.21
N ARG A 237 -10.73 23.41 -11.07
CA ARG A 237 -9.84 23.81 -12.15
C ARG A 237 -9.00 22.63 -12.64
N LEU A 238 -8.39 21.87 -11.73
CA LEU A 238 -7.59 20.69 -12.07
C LEU A 238 -8.40 19.66 -12.87
N VAL A 239 -9.58 19.28 -12.37
CA VAL A 239 -10.43 18.31 -13.07
C VAL A 239 -10.99 18.88 -14.37
N ARG A 240 -11.33 20.17 -14.45
CA ARG A 240 -11.74 20.78 -15.73
C ARG A 240 -10.64 20.68 -16.80
N VAL A 241 -9.37 20.83 -16.41
CA VAL A 241 -8.24 20.73 -17.35
C VAL A 241 -8.05 19.29 -17.85
N TYR A 242 -8.07 18.30 -16.95
CA TYR A 242 -7.69 16.92 -17.29
C TYR A 242 -8.86 15.92 -17.40
N ASP A 243 -9.88 16.06 -16.58
CA ASP A 243 -10.99 15.12 -16.41
C ASP A 243 -12.35 15.85 -16.31
N PRO A 244 -12.83 16.46 -17.41
CA PRO A 244 -14.04 17.29 -17.38
C PRO A 244 -15.31 16.50 -17.02
N ALA A 245 -15.29 15.16 -17.07
CA ALA A 245 -16.38 14.30 -16.65
C ALA A 245 -16.40 14.05 -15.13
N ALA A 246 -15.35 14.40 -14.39
CA ALA A 246 -15.23 14.11 -12.96
C ALA A 246 -16.37 14.71 -12.10
N PRO A 247 -16.88 15.94 -12.33
CA PRO A 247 -17.97 16.48 -11.53
C PRO A 247 -19.28 15.67 -11.64
N GLU A 248 -19.67 15.30 -12.86
CA GLU A 248 -20.86 14.47 -13.10
C GLU A 248 -20.68 13.07 -12.50
N TRP A 249 -19.50 12.49 -12.70
CA TRP A 249 -19.13 11.21 -12.11
C TRP A 249 -19.17 11.25 -10.57
N ALA A 250 -18.65 12.30 -9.94
CA ALA A 250 -18.61 12.42 -8.49
C ALA A 250 -20.01 12.56 -7.88
N ALA A 251 -20.88 13.35 -8.52
CA ALA A 251 -22.28 13.46 -8.13
C ALA A 251 -23.03 12.13 -8.27
N ALA A 252 -22.77 11.37 -9.34
CA ALA A 252 -23.35 10.04 -9.53
C ALA A 252 -22.83 9.03 -8.49
N ALA A 253 -21.51 9.01 -8.25
CA ALA A 253 -20.88 8.13 -7.26
C ALA A 253 -21.43 8.39 -5.85
N PHE A 254 -21.58 9.66 -5.45
CA PHE A 254 -22.17 10.03 -4.18
C PHE A 254 -23.63 9.57 -4.05
N LYS A 255 -24.46 9.82 -5.08
CA LYS A 255 -25.87 9.36 -5.09
C LYS A 255 -25.99 7.84 -4.99
N ASN A 256 -25.14 7.10 -5.71
CA ASN A 256 -25.11 5.65 -5.64
C ASN A 256 -24.71 5.18 -4.24
N ALA A 257 -23.69 5.78 -3.63
CA ALA A 257 -23.27 5.46 -2.28
C ALA A 257 -24.39 5.67 -1.25
N LEU A 258 -25.15 6.78 -1.36
CA LEU A 258 -26.33 7.02 -0.51
C LEU A 258 -27.45 6.00 -0.73
N ALA A 259 -27.69 5.59 -1.98
CA ALA A 259 -28.71 4.60 -2.30
C ALA A 259 -28.40 3.22 -1.70
N HIS A 260 -27.12 2.84 -1.65
CA HIS A 260 -26.68 1.56 -1.08
C HIS A 260 -26.55 1.59 0.45
N GLY A 261 -26.18 2.72 1.05
CA GLY A 261 -26.06 2.84 2.52
C GLY A 261 -27.36 2.76 3.31
N SER A 262 -28.52 2.88 2.65
CA SER A 262 -29.82 2.76 3.32
C SER A 262 -30.36 1.32 3.42
N ASN A 263 -29.77 0.37 2.66
CA ASN A 263 -30.18 -1.03 2.64
C ASN A 263 -29.05 -1.89 3.22
N GLY A 264 -29.02 -2.02 4.55
CA GLY A 264 -27.94 -2.70 5.26
C GLY A 264 -27.68 -4.16 4.81
N ALA A 265 -26.41 -4.55 4.95
CA ALA A 265 -25.92 -5.93 5.06
C ALA A 265 -26.31 -6.89 3.92
N GLY A 266 -25.68 -6.76 2.76
CA GLY A 266 -25.74 -7.75 1.69
C GLY A 266 -24.86 -7.38 0.50
N ALA A 267 -23.70 -8.03 0.40
CA ALA A 267 -22.58 -7.73 -0.49
C ALA A 267 -22.89 -7.66 -2.00
N GLY A 268 -22.16 -6.77 -2.70
CA GLY A 268 -21.93 -6.78 -4.15
C GLY A 268 -21.22 -5.50 -4.62
N SER A 269 -19.97 -5.59 -5.09
CA SER A 269 -19.15 -4.44 -5.50
C SER A 269 -19.66 -3.74 -6.77
N THR A 270 -19.54 -2.42 -6.81
CA THR A 270 -20.10 -1.48 -7.80
C THR A 270 -19.40 -1.42 -9.17
N ALA A 271 -18.41 -2.28 -9.43
CA ALA A 271 -17.60 -2.23 -10.67
C ALA A 271 -18.39 -2.59 -11.96
N ASP A 272 -19.47 -3.38 -11.86
CA ASP A 272 -20.22 -3.85 -13.03
C ASP A 272 -21.34 -2.89 -13.50
N ALA A 273 -21.74 -1.91 -12.68
CA ALA A 273 -22.93 -1.09 -12.96
C ALA A 273 -22.70 0.03 -14.00
N LEU A 274 -21.45 0.34 -14.37
CA LEU A 274 -21.14 1.41 -15.33
C LEU A 274 -20.68 0.91 -16.71
N ALA A 275 -20.51 -0.40 -16.90
CA ALA A 275 -20.13 -0.99 -18.19
C ALA A 275 -21.32 -1.59 -18.98
N GLY A 276 -22.49 -1.73 -18.35
CA GLY A 276 -23.62 -2.51 -18.89
C GLY A 276 -24.83 -1.70 -19.33
N SER A 277 -24.67 -0.69 -20.21
CA SER A 277 -25.82 -0.06 -20.89
C SER A 277 -25.66 -0.05 -22.41
N ALA A 278 -25.49 -1.24 -22.97
CA ALA A 278 -25.90 -1.55 -24.33
C ALA A 278 -26.10 -3.07 -24.43
N LEU A 279 -27.25 -3.49 -24.98
CA LEU A 279 -27.73 -4.86 -25.23
C LEU A 279 -28.61 -5.44 -24.12
N GLY A 280 -29.93 -5.32 -24.36
CA GLY A 280 -30.95 -6.09 -23.65
C GLY A 280 -31.06 -7.52 -24.17
N GLY A 281 -31.68 -8.39 -23.36
CA GLY A 281 -32.01 -9.75 -23.74
C GLY A 281 -32.56 -10.57 -22.58
N SER A 282 -33.88 -10.76 -22.62
CA SER A 282 -34.77 -11.60 -21.81
C SER A 282 -34.24 -12.97 -21.31
N GLY A 283 -34.55 -13.27 -20.02
CA GLY A 283 -35.38 -14.40 -19.58
C GLY A 283 -34.85 -15.84 -19.67
N HIS A 284 -34.73 -16.54 -18.54
CA HIS A 284 -35.67 -17.60 -18.13
C HIS A 284 -35.25 -18.33 -16.85
N ASP A 285 -36.28 -18.73 -16.10
CA ASP A 285 -36.30 -19.51 -14.87
C ASP A 285 -35.75 -20.94 -15.05
N ALA A 286 -35.14 -21.50 -14.00
CA ALA A 286 -35.28 -22.91 -13.61
C ALA A 286 -34.61 -23.19 -12.25
N GLU A 287 -35.42 -23.20 -11.19
CA GLU A 287 -35.16 -24.01 -10.00
C GLU A 287 -35.46 -25.48 -10.31
N GLY A 288 -34.62 -26.40 -9.82
CA GLY A 288 -35.00 -27.80 -9.63
C GLY A 288 -33.98 -28.84 -10.08
N MET A 289 -33.47 -29.58 -9.08
CA MET A 289 -33.05 -31.00 -9.07
C MET A 289 -31.61 -31.22 -8.59
N LEU A 290 -31.49 -31.33 -7.27
CA LEU A 290 -30.41 -32.05 -6.59
C LEU A 290 -30.70 -33.55 -6.65
N GLY A 291 -29.84 -34.30 -7.33
CA GLY A 291 -29.78 -35.75 -7.21
C GLY A 291 -29.28 -36.45 -8.48
N ALA A 292 -27.96 -36.59 -8.64
CA ALA A 292 -27.38 -37.72 -9.39
C ALA A 292 -25.87 -37.85 -9.15
N GLN A 293 -25.51 -38.98 -8.54
CA GLN A 293 -24.39 -39.87 -8.88
C GLN A 293 -23.12 -39.24 -9.48
N VAL A 294 -22.05 -39.28 -8.67
CA VAL A 294 -20.66 -39.11 -9.12
C VAL A 294 -20.28 -40.32 -9.98
N GLY A 295 -20.43 -40.18 -11.29
CA GLY A 295 -19.83 -41.07 -12.28
C GLY A 295 -18.34 -40.77 -12.41
N SER A 296 -17.50 -41.78 -12.16
CA SER A 296 -16.05 -41.77 -12.42
C SER A 296 -15.78 -41.56 -13.92
N ALA A 297 -15.61 -40.31 -14.34
CA ALA A 297 -15.07 -39.98 -15.65
C ALA A 297 -13.60 -40.43 -15.70
N ALA A 298 -13.27 -41.28 -16.68
CA ALA A 298 -11.90 -41.72 -16.92
C ALA A 298 -11.01 -40.49 -17.18
N ALA A 299 -10.10 -40.21 -16.25
CA ALA A 299 -9.15 -39.12 -16.35
C ALA A 299 -8.26 -39.33 -17.59
N THR A 300 -8.39 -38.44 -18.56
CA THR A 300 -7.46 -38.35 -19.69
C THR A 300 -6.05 -38.15 -19.12
N LYS A 301 -5.13 -39.10 -19.35
CA LYS A 301 -3.74 -38.97 -18.92
C LYS A 301 -3.16 -37.69 -19.51
N ILE A 302 -2.71 -36.79 -18.64
CA ILE A 302 -2.01 -35.57 -19.03
C ILE A 302 -0.66 -36.00 -19.62
N PRO A 303 -0.21 -35.41 -20.74
CA PRO A 303 1.11 -35.69 -21.26
C PRO A 303 2.17 -35.43 -20.18
N ASP A 304 3.05 -36.41 -19.95
CA ASP A 304 4.17 -36.27 -19.03
C ASP A 304 4.95 -34.97 -19.37
N GLY A 305 5.15 -34.09 -18.38
CA GLY A 305 5.89 -32.83 -18.50
C GLY A 305 5.07 -31.55 -18.76
N ALA A 306 3.76 -31.63 -19.02
CA ALA A 306 2.94 -30.43 -19.20
C ALA A 306 2.88 -29.57 -17.92
N ILE A 307 2.80 -30.22 -16.75
CA ILE A 307 2.77 -29.52 -15.46
C ILE A 307 4.15 -28.94 -15.12
N ASP A 308 5.24 -29.66 -15.40
CA ASP A 308 6.60 -29.15 -15.20
C ASP A 308 6.86 -27.89 -16.04
N THR A 309 6.34 -27.86 -17.27
CA THR A 309 6.41 -26.68 -18.13
C THR A 309 5.65 -25.50 -17.52
N MET A 310 4.44 -25.74 -16.99
CA MET A 310 3.65 -24.69 -16.34
C MET A 310 4.32 -24.14 -15.08
N ILE A 311 4.91 -25.02 -14.26
CA ILE A 311 5.71 -24.64 -13.08
C ILE A 311 6.92 -23.81 -13.51
N GLY A 312 7.64 -24.24 -14.54
CA GLY A 312 8.80 -23.50 -15.06
C GLY A 312 8.43 -22.10 -15.55
N VAL A 313 7.32 -21.99 -16.28
CA VAL A 313 6.78 -20.69 -16.73
C VAL A 313 6.36 -19.83 -15.53
N ALA A 314 5.74 -20.42 -14.51
CA ALA A 314 5.37 -19.70 -13.29
C ALA A 314 6.61 -19.09 -12.61
N TRP A 315 7.66 -19.88 -12.39
CA TRP A 315 8.92 -19.39 -11.84
C TRP A 315 9.58 -18.31 -12.69
N GLN A 316 9.56 -18.43 -14.01
CA GLN A 316 10.18 -17.44 -14.90
C GLN A 316 9.39 -16.13 -14.96
N ARG A 317 8.07 -16.19 -14.84
CA ARG A 317 7.20 -15.03 -15.11
C ARG A 317 6.62 -14.39 -13.87
N LEU A 318 6.77 -14.96 -12.68
CA LEU A 318 6.15 -14.42 -11.46
C LEU A 318 6.64 -13.01 -11.12
N VAL A 319 7.90 -12.67 -11.43
CA VAL A 319 8.43 -11.31 -11.20
C VAL A 319 7.64 -10.27 -11.99
N ASP A 320 7.30 -10.58 -13.25
CA ASP A 320 6.63 -9.67 -14.19
C ASP A 320 5.13 -9.94 -14.33
N ALA A 321 4.59 -10.89 -13.56
CA ALA A 321 3.17 -11.22 -13.64
C ALA A 321 2.33 -10.02 -13.19
N PRO A 322 1.23 -9.70 -13.89
CA PRO A 322 0.31 -8.69 -13.42
C PRO A 322 -0.45 -9.20 -12.18
N PHE A 323 -0.72 -8.29 -11.25
CA PHE A 323 -1.57 -8.57 -10.11
C PHE A 323 -3.00 -8.88 -10.59
N SER A 324 -3.53 -10.06 -10.27
CA SER A 324 -4.77 -10.59 -10.86
C SER A 324 -5.94 -10.73 -9.86
N CYS A 325 -5.84 -10.12 -8.67
CA CYS A 325 -6.93 -10.11 -7.70
C CYS A 325 -7.67 -8.77 -7.75
N PRO A 326 -8.97 -8.75 -8.14
CA PRO A 326 -9.71 -7.50 -8.34
C PRO A 326 -9.88 -6.67 -7.05
N ASN A 327 -9.92 -7.33 -5.88
CA ASN A 327 -10.09 -6.67 -4.58
C ASN A 327 -8.86 -6.87 -3.67
N GLY A 328 -7.72 -7.24 -4.26
CA GLY A 328 -6.49 -7.45 -3.51
C GLY A 328 -5.69 -6.16 -3.39
N PHE A 329 -5.07 -5.93 -2.24
CA PHE A 329 -4.07 -4.86 -2.10
C PHE A 329 -2.70 -5.36 -2.59
N GLU A 330 -2.09 -4.65 -3.54
CA GLU A 330 -0.75 -4.94 -4.05
C GLU A 330 0.33 -4.41 -3.09
N TYR A 331 0.52 -5.07 -1.93
CA TYR A 331 1.67 -4.80 -1.06
C TYR A 331 2.93 -5.44 -1.65
N LYS A 332 4.06 -4.72 -1.65
CA LYS A 332 5.38 -5.28 -2.04
C LYS A 332 6.32 -5.30 -0.84
N PRO A 333 6.95 -6.44 -0.49
CA PRO A 333 6.87 -7.74 -1.18
C PRO A 333 5.54 -8.49 -0.99
N GLY A 334 4.70 -8.07 -0.03
CA GLY A 334 3.37 -8.65 0.20
C GLY A 334 3.41 -10.06 0.81
N GLY A 335 2.30 -10.47 1.44
CA GLY A 335 2.17 -11.82 1.98
C GLY A 335 1.89 -12.89 0.93
N MET A 336 1.59 -14.11 1.38
CA MET A 336 1.25 -15.25 0.49
C MET A 336 -0.01 -14.99 -0.35
N SER A 337 -0.96 -14.19 0.13
CA SER A 337 -2.14 -13.79 -0.65
C SER A 337 -1.74 -12.93 -1.85
N VAL A 338 -0.84 -11.97 -1.66
CA VAL A 338 -0.30 -11.13 -2.74
C VAL A 338 0.48 -12.00 -3.74
N THR A 339 1.33 -12.91 -3.24
CA THR A 339 2.05 -13.87 -4.08
C THR A 339 1.09 -14.71 -4.93
N TYR A 340 -0.01 -15.21 -4.33
CA TYR A 340 -1.05 -15.91 -5.07
C TYR A 340 -1.68 -15.02 -6.14
N CYS A 341 -1.96 -13.76 -5.85
CA CYS A 341 -2.58 -12.84 -6.80
C CYS A 341 -1.73 -12.60 -8.05
N TYR A 342 -0.40 -12.62 -7.94
CA TYR A 342 0.49 -12.64 -9.10
C TYR A 342 0.51 -13.99 -9.79
N LEU A 343 0.57 -15.08 -9.02
CA LEU A 343 0.58 -16.43 -9.56
C LEU A 343 -0.71 -16.78 -10.30
N LYS A 344 -1.86 -16.26 -9.86
CA LYS A 344 -3.19 -16.56 -10.40
C LYS A 344 -3.29 -16.31 -11.90
N GLY A 345 -2.62 -15.27 -12.41
CA GLY A 345 -2.58 -14.98 -13.85
C GLY A 345 -1.79 -16.01 -14.67
N LEU A 346 -0.97 -16.83 -14.02
CA LEU A 346 -0.13 -17.87 -14.63
C LEU A 346 -0.66 -19.28 -14.33
N LEU A 347 -1.18 -19.49 -13.12
CA LEU A 347 -1.60 -20.77 -12.56
C LEU A 347 -2.70 -20.56 -11.51
N ASP A 348 -3.95 -20.40 -11.96
CA ASP A 348 -5.09 -20.34 -11.04
C ASP A 348 -5.46 -21.71 -10.44
N LEU A 349 -6.22 -21.66 -9.33
CA LEU A 349 -6.63 -22.85 -8.58
C LEU A 349 -7.50 -23.82 -9.41
N SER A 350 -8.36 -23.31 -10.29
CA SER A 350 -9.25 -24.11 -11.15
C SER A 350 -8.45 -24.93 -12.15
N MET A 351 -7.47 -24.29 -12.80
CA MET A 351 -6.56 -24.93 -13.73
C MET A 351 -5.72 -26.00 -13.03
N LEU A 352 -5.18 -25.68 -11.83
CA LEU A 352 -4.39 -26.62 -11.05
C LEU A 352 -5.23 -27.84 -10.63
N THR A 353 -6.43 -27.62 -10.08
CA THR A 353 -7.33 -28.70 -9.62
C THR A 353 -7.76 -29.61 -10.76
N LYS A 354 -8.01 -29.08 -11.96
CA LYS A 354 -8.37 -29.88 -13.14
C LYS A 354 -7.22 -30.75 -13.66
N LYS A 355 -5.97 -30.34 -13.41
CA LYS A 355 -4.76 -31.02 -13.91
C LYS A 355 -4.15 -31.97 -12.89
N LEU A 356 -4.53 -31.90 -11.63
CA LEU A 356 -3.97 -32.78 -10.61
C LEU A 356 -4.80 -34.06 -10.47
N PRO A 357 -4.16 -35.21 -10.20
CA PRO A 357 -4.87 -36.46 -9.91
C PRO A 357 -5.50 -36.47 -8.50
N MET A 358 -5.28 -35.41 -7.71
CA MET A 358 -5.82 -35.24 -6.37
C MET A 358 -6.40 -33.82 -6.21
N PRO A 359 -7.41 -33.63 -5.33
CA PRO A 359 -7.87 -32.29 -4.99
C PRO A 359 -6.79 -31.53 -4.20
N VAL A 360 -6.74 -30.21 -4.38
CA VAL A 360 -5.85 -29.30 -3.63
C VAL A 360 -6.22 -29.25 -2.14
N PHE A 361 -7.53 -29.14 -1.87
CA PHE A 361 -8.11 -29.10 -0.52
C PHE A 361 -9.01 -30.31 -0.29
N LEU A 362 -8.96 -30.90 0.90
CA LEU A 362 -9.90 -31.95 1.33
C LEU A 362 -11.24 -31.35 1.78
N SER A 363 -11.20 -30.17 2.37
CA SER A 363 -12.38 -29.42 2.84
C SER A 363 -12.04 -27.94 3.02
N GLY A 364 -13.06 -27.12 3.28
CA GLY A 364 -12.92 -25.68 3.53
C GLY A 364 -13.71 -24.81 2.54
N PRO A 365 -13.53 -23.49 2.58
CA PRO A 365 -14.37 -22.53 1.85
C PRO A 365 -13.94 -22.29 0.40
N HIS A 366 -12.92 -22.99 -0.09
CA HIS A 366 -12.36 -22.76 -1.41
C HIS A 366 -13.16 -23.53 -2.47
N GLY A 367 -13.50 -22.84 -3.56
CA GLY A 367 -14.23 -23.39 -4.69
C GLY A 367 -13.32 -23.55 -5.90
N SER A 368 -13.74 -22.98 -7.04
CA SER A 368 -12.86 -22.83 -8.22
C SER A 368 -11.74 -21.82 -8.03
N ASP A 369 -11.79 -21.02 -6.96
CA ASP A 369 -10.80 -20.01 -6.59
C ASP A 369 -10.59 -20.00 -5.06
N LEU A 370 -9.52 -19.34 -4.61
CA LEU A 370 -9.31 -19.08 -3.19
C LEU A 370 -10.36 -18.11 -2.67
N ASN A 371 -10.93 -18.47 -1.53
CA ASN A 371 -11.90 -17.65 -0.80
C ASN A 371 -11.18 -16.97 0.36
N PHE A 372 -10.79 -15.72 0.17
CA PHE A 372 -10.15 -14.89 1.19
C PHE A 372 -11.13 -14.25 2.18
N GLY A 373 -12.43 -14.23 1.86
CA GLY A 373 -13.47 -13.64 2.70
C GLY A 373 -14.03 -14.60 3.76
N SER A 374 -13.58 -15.85 3.78
CA SER A 374 -14.00 -16.79 4.82
C SER A 374 -13.18 -16.57 6.09
N GLU A 375 -13.82 -15.98 7.09
CA GLU A 375 -13.17 -15.65 8.35
C GLU A 375 -13.05 -16.86 9.28
N ARG A 376 -14.14 -17.63 9.43
CA ARG A 376 -14.27 -18.70 10.43
C ARG A 376 -14.15 -20.11 9.88
N THR A 377 -13.78 -20.25 8.61
CA THR A 377 -13.39 -21.54 8.04
C THR A 377 -12.14 -21.37 7.20
N PHE A 378 -11.36 -22.42 7.02
CA PHE A 378 -10.12 -22.37 6.25
C PHE A 378 -9.96 -23.63 5.40
N GLY A 379 -9.16 -23.55 4.33
CA GLY A 379 -8.85 -24.70 3.49
C GLY A 379 -7.99 -25.73 4.24
N HIS A 380 -8.47 -26.96 4.33
CA HIS A 380 -7.70 -28.11 4.81
C HIS A 380 -7.00 -28.73 3.62
N TYR A 381 -5.66 -28.61 3.56
CA TYR A 381 -4.91 -29.12 2.42
C TYR A 381 -4.98 -30.64 2.32
N ASN A 382 -4.92 -31.15 1.10
CA ASN A 382 -4.68 -32.55 0.86
C ASN A 382 -3.18 -32.87 1.03
N PRO A 383 -2.77 -33.75 1.97
CA PRO A 383 -1.36 -34.10 2.15
C PRO A 383 -0.68 -34.62 0.87
N ALA A 384 -1.43 -35.34 0.01
CA ALA A 384 -0.90 -35.81 -1.28
C ALA A 384 -0.59 -34.64 -2.22
N PHE A 385 -1.39 -33.58 -2.21
CA PHE A 385 -1.13 -32.36 -2.97
C PHE A 385 0.10 -31.62 -2.42
N VAL A 386 0.23 -31.49 -1.10
CA VAL A 386 1.40 -30.83 -0.50
C VAL A 386 2.69 -31.59 -0.83
N ARG A 387 2.66 -32.93 -0.74
CA ARG A 387 3.77 -33.78 -1.20
C ARG A 387 4.11 -33.54 -2.66
N TRP A 388 3.09 -33.52 -3.53
CA TRP A 388 3.25 -33.24 -4.94
C TRP A 388 3.90 -31.86 -5.19
N LEU A 389 3.51 -30.81 -4.46
CA LEU A 389 4.15 -29.49 -4.55
C LEU A 389 5.65 -29.56 -4.19
N ILE A 390 6.00 -30.26 -3.11
CA ILE A 390 7.40 -30.41 -2.67
C ILE A 390 8.22 -31.11 -3.75
N ASP A 391 7.67 -32.18 -4.33
CA ASP A 391 8.39 -33.03 -5.27
C ASP A 391 8.54 -32.37 -6.66
N HIS A 392 7.55 -31.58 -7.09
CA HIS A 392 7.46 -31.06 -8.45
C HIS A 392 7.56 -29.54 -8.57
N ALA A 393 6.94 -28.77 -7.68
CA ALA A 393 6.83 -27.31 -7.81
C ALA A 393 8.03 -26.54 -7.24
N LEU A 394 8.64 -27.07 -6.17
CA LEU A 394 9.76 -26.44 -5.48
C LEU A 394 11.13 -26.85 -6.05
N ALA A 395 11.19 -27.66 -7.10
CA ALA A 395 12.45 -28.03 -7.75
C ALA A 395 12.43 -27.50 -9.19
N PRO A 396 12.82 -26.22 -9.42
CA PRO A 396 12.76 -25.59 -10.74
C PRO A 396 13.79 -26.20 -11.70
N GLY A 397 13.48 -27.39 -12.22
CA GLY A 397 14.17 -28.14 -13.27
C GLY A 397 15.66 -28.43 -13.08
N LYS A 398 16.21 -29.20 -14.02
CA LYS A 398 17.65 -29.55 -14.07
C LYS A 398 18.50 -28.52 -14.81
N SER A 399 17.90 -27.50 -15.44
CA SER A 399 18.63 -26.55 -16.29
C SER A 399 19.09 -25.31 -15.52
N ASP A 400 20.28 -24.83 -15.84
CA ASP A 400 20.88 -23.65 -15.19
C ASP A 400 20.03 -22.39 -15.38
N ALA A 401 19.42 -22.22 -16.55
CA ALA A 401 18.56 -21.09 -16.85
C ALA A 401 17.31 -21.05 -15.96
N LEU A 402 16.68 -22.19 -15.69
CA LEU A 402 15.50 -22.23 -14.83
C LEU A 402 15.87 -22.01 -13.35
N ARG A 403 17.03 -22.53 -12.91
CA ARG A 403 17.57 -22.24 -11.57
C ARG A 403 17.84 -20.74 -11.36
N ALA A 404 18.47 -20.09 -12.34
CA ALA A 404 18.74 -18.65 -12.29
C ALA A 404 17.44 -17.81 -12.26
N ALA A 405 16.47 -18.16 -13.10
CA ALA A 405 15.16 -17.48 -13.09
C ALA A 405 14.41 -17.70 -11.77
N ALA A 406 14.45 -18.92 -11.22
CA ALA A 406 13.83 -19.21 -9.94
C ALA A 406 14.49 -18.44 -8.78
N GLN A 407 15.82 -18.28 -8.79
CA GLN A 407 16.53 -17.46 -7.81
C GLN A 407 16.06 -16.00 -7.88
N ALA A 408 16.03 -15.40 -9.08
CA ALA A 408 15.56 -14.02 -9.25
C ALA A 408 14.13 -13.82 -8.74
N THR A 409 13.24 -14.78 -9.02
CA THR A 409 11.86 -14.79 -8.50
C THR A 409 11.81 -14.95 -6.99
N TYR A 410 12.63 -15.84 -6.43
CA TYR A 410 12.73 -16.02 -4.99
C TYR A 410 13.13 -14.72 -4.31
N ASP A 411 14.22 -14.09 -4.75
CA ASP A 411 14.73 -12.86 -4.15
C ASP A 411 13.73 -11.71 -4.24
N ALA A 412 13.07 -11.56 -5.38
CA ALA A 412 12.12 -10.48 -5.63
C ALA A 412 10.77 -10.65 -4.94
N ARG A 413 10.28 -11.89 -4.77
CA ARG A 413 8.87 -12.15 -4.40
C ARG A 413 8.69 -13.06 -3.18
N LEU A 414 9.56 -14.03 -2.97
CA LEU A 414 9.31 -15.10 -1.99
C LEU A 414 10.21 -15.01 -0.75
N ARG A 415 11.40 -14.42 -0.84
CA ARG A 415 12.42 -14.44 0.21
C ARG A 415 11.90 -13.96 1.56
N VAL A 416 11.27 -12.78 1.59
CA VAL A 416 10.73 -12.21 2.85
C VAL A 416 9.65 -13.10 3.43
N ALA A 417 8.73 -13.60 2.60
CA ALA A 417 7.66 -14.50 3.05
C ALA A 417 8.21 -15.86 3.53
N ALA A 418 9.17 -16.46 2.82
CA ALA A 418 9.78 -17.73 3.18
C ALA A 418 10.51 -17.64 4.53
N ARG A 419 11.32 -16.60 4.72
CA ARG A 419 12.01 -16.33 5.98
C ARG A 419 11.02 -16.10 7.13
N ALA A 420 10.00 -15.27 6.91
CA ALA A 420 8.95 -14.98 7.89
C ALA A 420 8.18 -16.23 8.32
N PHE A 421 7.81 -17.09 7.37
CA PHE A 421 7.13 -18.34 7.67
C PHE A 421 8.03 -19.32 8.42
N TYR A 422 9.32 -19.41 8.10
CA TYR A 422 10.23 -20.30 8.79
C TYR A 422 10.51 -19.83 10.23
N ALA A 423 10.75 -18.53 10.42
CA ALA A 423 10.88 -17.93 11.75
C ALA A 423 9.63 -18.18 12.60
N ALA A 424 8.43 -18.03 12.00
CA ALA A 424 7.19 -18.31 12.71
C ALA A 424 7.05 -19.77 13.14
N HIS A 425 7.48 -20.71 12.29
CA HIS A 425 7.52 -22.13 12.64
C HIS A 425 8.47 -22.40 13.82
N LEU A 426 9.69 -21.85 13.78
CA LEU A 426 10.68 -22.04 14.84
C LEU A 426 10.18 -21.54 16.20
N ARG A 427 9.47 -20.39 16.24
CA ARG A 427 8.87 -19.88 17.48
C ARG A 427 7.79 -20.82 18.03
N LEU A 428 6.84 -21.23 17.19
CA LEU A 428 5.75 -22.12 17.64
C LEU A 428 6.28 -23.47 18.11
N LYS A 429 7.36 -23.97 17.48
CA LYS A 429 8.05 -25.20 17.89
C LYS A 429 8.87 -25.03 19.18
N GLY A 430 9.55 -23.88 19.32
CA GLY A 430 10.43 -23.57 20.44
C GLY A 430 9.72 -23.15 21.72
N ASP A 431 8.49 -22.63 21.62
CA ASP A 431 7.63 -22.29 22.75
C ASP A 431 6.27 -22.99 22.66
N PRO A 432 6.16 -24.23 23.17
CA PRO A 432 4.90 -24.97 23.18
C PRO A 432 3.79 -24.28 23.95
N LYS A 433 4.10 -23.48 25.00
CA LYS A 433 3.08 -22.76 25.77
C LYS A 433 2.46 -21.66 24.92
N PHE A 434 3.29 -20.88 24.23
CA PHE A 434 2.83 -19.88 23.27
C PHE A 434 2.00 -20.52 22.15
N PHE A 435 2.47 -21.62 21.55
CA PHE A 435 1.70 -22.33 20.53
C PHE A 435 0.32 -22.76 21.00
N GLN A 436 0.21 -23.36 22.20
CA GLN A 436 -1.08 -23.77 22.75
C GLN A 436 -1.99 -22.57 23.06
N ALA A 437 -1.43 -21.46 23.54
CA ALA A 437 -2.19 -20.24 23.81
C ALA A 437 -2.77 -19.64 22.51
N GLU A 438 -1.96 -19.50 21.46
CA GLU A 438 -2.41 -18.98 20.17
C GLU A 438 -3.40 -19.92 19.48
N LYS A 439 -3.18 -21.24 19.57
CA LYS A 439 -4.13 -22.24 19.07
C LYS A 439 -5.48 -22.16 19.79
N ALA A 440 -5.48 -22.00 21.12
CA ALA A 440 -6.71 -21.85 21.88
C ALA A 440 -7.48 -20.57 21.52
N LYS A 441 -6.77 -19.44 21.33
CA LYS A 441 -7.37 -18.18 20.83
C LYS A 441 -8.01 -18.40 19.46
N TYR A 442 -7.31 -19.08 18.55
CA TYR A 442 -7.83 -19.34 17.20
C TYR A 442 -9.05 -20.25 17.20
N LEU A 443 -9.04 -21.33 17.99
CA LEU A 443 -10.19 -22.23 18.13
C LEU A 443 -11.43 -21.50 18.68
N ARG A 444 -11.25 -20.63 19.68
CA ARG A 444 -12.31 -19.75 20.21
C ARG A 444 -12.84 -18.71 19.20
N PHE A 445 -12.07 -18.40 18.18
CA PHE A 445 -12.54 -17.57 17.09
C PHE A 445 -13.32 -18.40 16.06
N LEU A 446 -12.87 -19.61 15.75
CA LEU A 446 -13.60 -20.50 14.84
C LEU A 446 -14.97 -20.91 15.42
N ASP A 447 -15.09 -21.08 16.74
CA ASP A 447 -16.32 -21.56 17.39
C ASP A 447 -17.38 -20.49 17.67
N GLY A 448 -17.11 -19.21 17.42
CA GLY A 448 -18.06 -18.12 17.76
C GLY A 448 -17.76 -17.39 19.06
N ALA A 449 -16.88 -17.90 19.92
CA ALA A 449 -16.67 -17.39 21.28
C ALA A 449 -15.90 -16.06 21.35
N THR A 450 -15.34 -15.59 20.24
CA THR A 450 -14.88 -14.22 20.05
C THR A 450 -15.40 -13.63 18.74
N GLU A 451 -15.72 -12.34 18.75
CA GLU A 451 -16.15 -11.60 17.55
C GLU A 451 -14.96 -11.26 16.65
N SER A 452 -13.82 -10.90 17.23
CA SER A 452 -12.62 -10.52 16.49
C SER A 452 -11.74 -11.70 16.12
N HIS A 453 -11.23 -11.69 14.88
CA HIS A 453 -10.13 -12.55 14.47
C HIS A 453 -8.93 -12.28 15.39
N PRO A 454 -8.24 -13.31 15.91
CA PRO A 454 -7.05 -13.12 16.72
C PRO A 454 -6.05 -12.28 15.94
N ARG A 455 -5.68 -11.14 16.50
CA ARG A 455 -4.52 -10.40 16.03
C ARG A 455 -3.32 -11.13 16.59
N TYR A 456 -2.59 -11.79 15.71
CA TYR A 456 -1.23 -12.15 16.00
C TYR A 456 -0.48 -10.84 15.81
N ASP A 457 -0.21 -10.14 16.92
CA ASP A 457 0.37 -8.79 16.93
C ASP A 457 1.57 -8.70 15.99
N TYR A 458 1.90 -7.49 15.51
CA TYR A 458 3.16 -7.27 14.82
C TYR A 458 4.26 -7.88 15.68
N TRP A 459 5.02 -8.80 15.09
CA TRP A 459 6.06 -9.49 15.83
C TRP A 459 7.16 -8.46 16.10
N ASP A 460 7.12 -7.82 17.28
CA ASP A 460 8.17 -6.94 17.80
C ASP A 460 9.54 -7.64 17.87
N GLY A 461 9.56 -8.95 17.62
CA GLY A 461 10.77 -9.73 17.48
C GLY A 461 10.91 -10.59 16.24
N MET A 462 10.28 -10.21 15.13
CA MET A 462 10.75 -10.70 13.83
C MET A 462 11.86 -9.80 13.30
N PRO A 463 13.05 -10.36 12.99
CA PRO A 463 14.05 -9.63 12.22
C PRO A 463 13.49 -9.15 10.88
N GLY A 464 13.96 -7.98 10.47
CA GLY A 464 13.67 -7.42 9.15
C GLY A 464 12.68 -6.26 9.21
N SER A 465 12.26 -5.86 8.02
CA SER A 465 11.45 -4.66 7.82
C SER A 465 10.03 -4.79 8.39
N ALA A 466 9.31 -3.68 8.51
CA ALA A 466 7.90 -3.69 8.94
C ALA A 466 7.03 -4.64 8.11
N GLU A 467 7.39 -4.87 6.84
CA GLU A 467 6.76 -5.84 5.96
C GLU A 467 6.95 -7.28 6.45
N ALA A 468 8.15 -7.64 6.93
CA ALA A 468 8.41 -8.96 7.50
C ALA A 468 7.55 -9.18 8.75
N GLN A 469 7.42 -8.16 9.60
CA GLN A 469 6.58 -8.21 10.81
C GLN A 469 5.10 -8.40 10.46
N ALA A 470 4.58 -7.67 9.47
CA ALA A 470 3.20 -7.83 8.98
C ALA A 470 2.93 -9.26 8.46
N ILE A 471 3.90 -9.85 7.76
CA ILE A 471 3.80 -11.23 7.26
C ILE A 471 3.84 -12.24 8.42
N GLY A 472 4.52 -11.92 9.53
CA GLY A 472 4.62 -12.78 10.71
C GLY A 472 3.30 -13.15 11.37
N GLY A 473 2.41 -12.17 11.51
CA GLY A 473 1.07 -12.45 12.03
C GLY A 473 0.32 -13.45 11.14
N SER A 474 0.40 -13.27 9.82
CA SER A 474 -0.20 -14.19 8.84
C SER A 474 0.45 -15.58 8.86
N ALA A 475 1.77 -15.65 9.03
CA ALA A 475 2.52 -16.89 9.14
C ALA A 475 2.15 -17.69 10.39
N THR A 476 1.91 -17.02 11.51
CA THR A 476 1.42 -17.65 12.76
C THR A 476 0.08 -18.35 12.51
N GLY A 477 -0.90 -17.61 11.99
CA GLY A 477 -2.20 -18.18 11.65
C GLY A 477 -2.12 -19.29 10.61
N PHE A 478 -1.17 -19.23 9.67
CA PHE A 478 -0.91 -20.33 8.74
C PHE A 478 -0.50 -21.60 9.48
N TRP A 479 0.53 -21.56 10.33
CA TRP A 479 1.01 -22.76 11.02
C TRP A 479 -0.01 -23.34 12.00
N LEU A 480 -0.80 -22.50 12.67
CA LEU A 480 -1.92 -22.97 13.49
C LEU A 480 -2.90 -23.80 12.66
N ARG A 481 -3.29 -23.32 11.47
CA ARG A 481 -4.17 -24.05 10.53
C ARG A 481 -3.55 -25.35 10.05
N ARG A 482 -2.26 -25.34 9.70
CA ARG A 482 -1.53 -26.55 9.27
C ARG A 482 -1.42 -27.60 10.37
N SER A 483 -1.27 -27.18 11.62
CA SER A 483 -1.28 -28.10 12.77
C SER A 483 -2.65 -28.75 13.02
N MET A 484 -3.73 -28.17 12.47
CA MET A 484 -5.10 -28.68 12.63
C MET A 484 -5.50 -29.60 11.48
N ASP A 485 -4.99 -29.39 10.27
CA ASP A 485 -5.19 -30.30 9.13
C ASP A 485 -4.09 -31.37 8.99
N GLY A 486 -3.06 -31.34 9.84
CA GLY A 486 -1.99 -32.33 9.90
C GLY A 486 -0.98 -32.22 8.75
N THR A 487 -0.94 -31.10 8.04
CA THR A 487 -0.03 -30.87 6.92
C THR A 487 1.20 -30.03 7.28
N ASP A 488 1.32 -29.60 8.54
CA ASP A 488 2.43 -28.78 9.03
C ASP A 488 3.80 -29.39 8.76
N VAL A 489 4.00 -30.67 9.05
CA VAL A 489 5.28 -31.37 8.80
C VAL A 489 5.67 -31.32 7.32
N LEU A 490 4.71 -31.51 6.40
CA LEU A 490 4.97 -31.45 4.96
C LEU A 490 5.33 -30.02 4.52
N PHE A 491 4.62 -29.01 5.04
CA PHE A 491 4.93 -27.62 4.70
C PHE A 491 6.29 -27.17 5.25
N VAL A 492 6.70 -27.64 6.43
CA VAL A 492 8.05 -27.38 6.96
C VAL A 492 9.09 -28.00 6.04
N GLU A 493 8.91 -29.26 5.64
CA GLU A 493 9.83 -29.92 4.70
C GLU A 493 9.94 -29.16 3.37
N GLY A 494 8.81 -28.74 2.80
CA GLY A 494 8.79 -27.93 1.58
C GLY A 494 9.50 -26.58 1.76
N LEU A 495 9.27 -25.91 2.88
CA LEU A 495 9.90 -24.63 3.18
C LEU A 495 11.41 -24.77 3.39
N GLU A 496 11.87 -25.80 4.10
CA GLU A 496 13.30 -26.11 4.25
C GLU A 496 13.93 -26.45 2.90
N LYS A 497 13.23 -27.19 2.04
CA LYS A 497 13.69 -27.47 0.67
C LYS A 497 13.85 -26.17 -0.13
N LEU A 498 12.86 -25.29 -0.12
CA LEU A 498 12.92 -23.99 -0.81
C LEU A 498 14.09 -23.14 -0.30
N LEU A 499 14.22 -22.99 1.02
CA LEU A 499 15.29 -22.21 1.64
C LEU A 499 16.67 -22.83 1.39
N SER A 500 16.81 -24.15 1.45
CA SER A 500 18.10 -24.80 1.17
C SER A 500 18.61 -24.57 -0.26
N GLN A 501 17.69 -24.34 -1.20
CA GLN A 501 18.03 -24.10 -2.60
C GLN A 501 18.33 -22.64 -2.91
N HIS A 502 17.63 -21.71 -2.26
CA HIS A 502 17.65 -20.29 -2.62
C HIS A 502 18.20 -19.36 -1.52
N ASP A 503 18.38 -19.85 -0.31
CA ASP A 503 18.68 -19.07 0.90
C ASP A 503 19.33 -19.93 2.00
N ALA A 504 20.30 -20.76 1.59
CA ALA A 504 20.91 -21.77 2.45
C ALA A 504 21.58 -21.15 3.68
N ASP A 505 22.17 -19.96 3.54
CA ASP A 505 22.83 -19.25 4.64
C ASP A 505 21.82 -18.82 5.72
N PHE A 506 20.66 -18.30 5.33
CA PHE A 506 19.59 -18.00 6.27
C PHE A 506 19.12 -19.27 6.98
N LEU A 507 18.87 -20.35 6.23
CA LEU A 507 18.41 -21.60 6.81
C LEU A 507 19.40 -22.15 7.85
N ALA A 508 20.69 -22.18 7.51
CA ALA A 508 21.74 -22.63 8.42
C ALA A 508 21.81 -21.78 9.69
N LYS A 509 21.78 -20.45 9.56
CA LYS A 509 21.77 -19.53 10.71
C LYS A 509 20.53 -19.72 11.58
N ALA A 510 19.34 -19.80 10.98
CA ALA A 510 18.08 -19.98 11.69
C ALA A 510 18.02 -21.33 12.44
N GLN A 511 18.54 -22.40 11.85
CA GLN A 511 18.63 -23.71 12.48
C GLN A 511 19.64 -23.73 13.65
N ALA A 512 20.79 -23.06 13.49
CA ALA A 512 21.82 -22.98 14.54
C ALA A 512 21.33 -22.19 15.76
N LEU A 513 20.60 -21.10 15.53
CA LEU A 513 20.08 -20.24 16.60
C LEU A 513 18.86 -20.84 17.32
N GLY A 514 18.08 -21.70 16.64
CA GLY A 514 16.80 -22.19 17.15
C GLY A 514 15.88 -21.02 17.54
N PHE A 515 14.89 -21.23 18.41
CA PHE A 515 14.09 -20.12 18.95
C PHE A 515 14.91 -19.20 19.88
N GLY A 516 15.88 -19.75 20.61
CA GLY A 516 16.64 -19.03 21.63
C GLY A 516 17.50 -17.89 21.09
N GLY A 517 17.94 -17.95 19.82
CA GLY A 517 18.64 -16.84 19.17
C GLY A 517 17.74 -15.75 18.61
N PHE A 518 16.43 -15.76 18.90
CA PHE A 518 15.48 -14.69 18.60
C PHE A 518 15.01 -13.95 19.87
N SER A 519 15.69 -14.11 21.00
CA SER A 519 15.19 -13.68 22.32
C SER A 519 15.08 -12.17 22.54
N ASP A 520 15.77 -11.36 21.73
CA ASP A 520 15.62 -9.89 21.66
C ASP A 520 14.83 -9.43 20.43
N GLY A 521 14.32 -10.41 19.67
CA GLY A 521 13.55 -10.14 18.47
C GLY A 521 14.34 -9.82 17.21
N ARG A 522 15.67 -9.94 17.25
CA ARG A 522 16.54 -9.62 16.12
C ARG A 522 17.43 -10.81 15.79
N LEU A 523 17.18 -11.43 14.65
CA LEU A 523 18.23 -12.14 13.93
C LEU A 523 19.22 -11.08 13.45
N HIS A 524 20.33 -10.93 14.17
CA HIS A 524 21.56 -10.32 13.64
C HIS A 524 22.15 -11.25 12.58
N VAL A 525 21.40 -11.50 11.50
CA VAL A 525 22.05 -11.73 10.21
C VAL A 525 22.65 -10.39 9.89
N ASP A 526 23.97 -10.33 9.78
CA ASP A 526 24.64 -9.20 9.16
C ASP A 526 23.85 -8.88 7.88
N GLU A 527 23.00 -7.85 7.93
CA GLU A 527 22.53 -7.23 6.71
C GLU A 527 23.83 -6.80 6.06
N GLU A 528 24.13 -7.37 4.89
CA GLU A 528 25.22 -6.85 4.07
C GLU A 528 25.04 -5.34 4.06
N THR A 529 25.97 -4.66 4.70
CA THR A 529 26.07 -3.21 4.67
C THR A 529 25.87 -2.83 3.21
N PRO A 530 24.92 -1.95 2.87
CA PRO A 530 24.90 -1.36 1.55
C PRO A 530 26.34 -0.90 1.23
N PRO A 531 26.86 -1.12 0.01
CA PRO A 531 28.27 -0.86 -0.31
C PRO A 531 28.76 0.46 0.29
N ASP A 532 29.91 0.39 0.98
CA ASP A 532 30.55 1.29 1.96
C ASP A 532 30.60 2.83 1.71
N ASP A 533 29.72 3.43 0.93
CA ASP A 533 29.71 4.87 0.66
C ASP A 533 28.89 5.70 1.68
N ILE A 534 28.45 5.10 2.80
CA ILE A 534 27.79 5.83 3.89
C ILE A 534 28.51 5.52 5.21
N ALA A 535 29.24 6.53 5.70
CA ALA A 535 29.99 6.45 6.95
C ALA A 535 29.08 6.11 8.15
N PRO A 536 29.56 5.30 9.12
CA PRO A 536 28.76 4.92 10.28
C PRO A 536 28.60 6.12 11.21
N GLU A 537 27.34 6.48 11.48
CA GLU A 537 26.97 7.45 12.50
C GLU A 537 27.18 6.82 13.89
N GLN A 538 27.93 7.50 14.76
CA GLN A 538 28.24 7.02 16.11
C GLN A 538 26.95 6.94 16.94
N GLN A 539 26.69 5.79 17.55
CA GLN A 539 25.67 5.65 18.59
C GLN A 539 26.06 6.50 19.80
N ASP A 540 25.27 7.54 20.08
CA ASP A 540 25.37 8.31 21.31
C ASP A 540 24.82 7.46 22.48
N GLU A 541 25.74 6.99 23.32
CA GLU A 541 25.49 6.46 24.66
C GLU A 541 25.08 7.61 25.59
N ASP A 542 23.78 7.93 25.72
CA ASP A 542 23.32 8.84 26.80
C ASP A 542 21.80 8.78 27.07
N TYR A 543 21.24 7.57 27.20
CA TYR A 543 19.80 7.38 27.53
C TYR A 543 19.52 6.67 28.86
N ASP A 544 20.46 6.69 29.81
CA ASP A 544 20.28 6.11 31.16
C ASP A 544 20.68 7.11 32.26
N ALA A 545 19.95 8.21 32.45
CA ALA A 545 20.09 9.04 33.67
C ALA A 545 18.94 10.04 33.94
N VAL A 546 17.66 9.67 33.88
CA VAL A 546 16.61 10.48 34.55
C VAL A 546 15.42 9.61 35.01
N THR A 547 15.64 8.76 36.01
CA THR A 547 14.55 8.30 36.90
C THR A 547 15.13 8.02 38.28
N ASP A 548 15.38 9.07 39.05
CA ASP A 548 15.39 9.02 40.51
C ASP A 548 15.43 10.46 41.03
N GLU A 549 14.30 10.94 41.54
CA GLU A 549 14.10 12.00 42.55
C GLU A 549 12.72 12.64 42.38
N MET A 550 11.68 11.98 42.91
CA MET A 550 10.49 12.62 43.47
C MET A 550 9.91 11.73 44.58
N GLU A 551 10.57 11.75 45.75
CA GLU A 551 9.91 11.62 47.06
C GLU A 551 9.83 13.00 47.72
#